data_AF-A0A935S3C4-F1
#
_entry.id   AF-A0A935S3C4-F1
#
_cell.length_a   1.000
_cell.length_b   1.000
_cell.length_c   1.000
_cell.angle_alpha   90.00
_cell.angle_beta   90.00
_cell.angle_gamma   90.00
#
_symmetry.space_group_name_H-M   'P 1'
#
loop_
_entity.id
_entity.type
_entity.pdbx_description
1 polymer ?
#
loop_
_entity_poly.entity_id
_entity_poly.type
_entity_poly.pdbx_seq_one_letter_code
_entity_poly.pdbx_strand_id
1 'polypeptide(L)'
;MEIVVEETEKLNDDDVTDDKYKLEDRKRKIAQEIDSATKHKRIQKVKQHYFETKEECLKLIDENGNDHERKTFNDIVSQEEAFMSTNSPIKIHEKSDELQSIIGQINWRTPDFLTSIFNWLKGEQTKMNDQTQAKSLIDAGKFVVESQNWDRLREINFGLLDLLPRGAKEQITTKIGFGL
;
A
#
# COMPACT_ATOMS: atom_id res chain seq x y z
N MET A 1 -21.58 23.25 2.10
CA MET A 1 -20.31 23.27 1.33
C MET A 1 -20.36 24.39 0.30
N GLU A 2 -21.45 24.52 -0.48
CA GLU A 2 -21.68 25.66 -1.40
C GLU A 2 -21.56 27.04 -0.74
N ILE A 3 -22.16 27.24 0.44
CA ILE A 3 -22.13 28.55 1.14
C ILE A 3 -20.70 28.98 1.54
N VAL A 4 -19.84 28.03 1.90
CA VAL A 4 -18.44 28.33 2.29
C VAL A 4 -17.61 28.68 1.06
N VAL A 5 -17.88 28.03 -0.07
CA VAL A 5 -17.23 28.32 -1.36
C VAL A 5 -17.61 29.73 -1.83
N GLU A 6 -18.90 30.06 -1.79
CA GLU A 6 -19.44 31.39 -2.14
C GLU A 6 -18.89 32.52 -1.26
N GLU A 7 -18.61 32.25 0.02
CA GLU A 7 -18.04 33.23 0.94
C GLU A 7 -16.53 33.40 0.75
N THR A 8 -15.80 32.34 0.39
CA THR A 8 -14.37 32.45 0.03
C THR A 8 -14.12 33.21 -1.26
N GLU A 9 -15.03 33.15 -2.24
CA GLU A 9 -14.92 33.90 -3.51
C GLU A 9 -15.11 35.41 -3.34
N LYS A 10 -15.64 35.85 -2.19
CA LYS A 10 -15.93 37.25 -1.87
C LYS A 10 -14.85 37.95 -1.04
N LEU A 11 -13.78 37.25 -0.66
CA LEU A 11 -12.69 37.79 0.16
C LEU A 11 -11.53 38.27 -0.71
N ASN A 12 -11.09 39.51 -0.48
CA ASN A 12 -9.85 40.04 -1.05
C ASN A 12 -8.66 39.70 -0.15
N ASP A 13 -7.46 39.63 -0.73
CA ASP A 13 -6.21 39.18 -0.08
C ASP A 13 -5.79 40.05 1.15
N ASP A 14 -6.38 41.26 1.28
CA ASP A 14 -6.12 42.23 2.35
C ASP A 14 -7.15 42.20 3.51
N ASP A 15 -8.15 41.31 3.51
CA ASP A 15 -9.12 41.18 4.61
C ASP A 15 -8.50 40.46 5.81
N VAL A 16 -7.73 41.22 6.58
CA VAL A 16 -7.21 40.81 7.88
C VAL A 16 -8.21 41.31 8.93
N THR A 17 -8.93 40.39 9.60
CA THR A 17 -8.92 40.27 11.09
C THR A 17 -10.17 39.57 11.66
N ASP A 18 -11.32 39.45 10.98
CA ASP A 18 -12.51 38.77 11.56
C ASP A 18 -13.15 37.69 10.67
N ASP A 19 -13.34 37.96 9.38
CA ASP A 19 -14.07 37.04 8.50
C ASP A 19 -13.24 35.80 8.13
N LYS A 20 -11.91 35.95 8.06
CA LYS A 20 -10.98 34.81 7.97
C LYS A 20 -11.10 33.87 9.17
N TYR A 21 -11.19 34.40 10.39
CA TYR A 21 -11.35 33.56 11.59
C TYR A 21 -12.72 32.88 11.65
N LYS A 22 -13.80 33.57 11.22
CA LYS A 22 -15.14 32.95 11.10
C LYS A 22 -15.15 31.82 10.08
N LEU A 23 -14.46 31.97 8.96
CA LEU A 23 -14.34 30.92 7.95
C LEU A 23 -13.49 29.73 8.42
N GLU A 24 -12.38 29.99 9.12
CA GLU A 24 -11.59 28.91 9.73
C GLU A 24 -12.39 28.14 10.79
N ASP A 25 -13.16 28.83 11.64
CA ASP A 25 -14.04 28.19 12.63
C ASP A 25 -15.16 27.38 11.96
N ARG A 26 -15.80 27.92 10.91
CA ARG A 26 -16.79 27.19 10.10
C ARG A 26 -16.18 25.96 9.42
N LYS A 27 -14.98 26.08 8.84
CA LYS A 27 -14.23 24.97 8.27
C LYS A 27 -13.96 23.89 9.31
N ARG A 28 -13.56 24.27 10.53
CA ARG A 28 -13.31 23.34 11.64
C ARG A 28 -14.58 22.62 12.09
N LYS A 29 -15.71 23.33 12.21
CA LYS A 29 -17.01 22.76 12.57
C LYS A 29 -17.51 21.77 11.53
N ILE A 30 -17.45 22.13 10.25
CA ILE A 30 -17.81 21.24 9.14
C ILE A 30 -16.92 20.00 9.16
N ALA A 31 -15.61 20.14 9.40
CA ALA A 31 -14.70 19.00 9.52
C ALA A 31 -15.08 18.08 10.70
N GLN A 32 -15.48 18.64 11.85
CA GLN A 32 -15.94 17.86 13.01
C GLN A 32 -17.26 17.14 12.75
N GLU A 33 -18.20 17.78 12.05
CA GLU A 33 -19.47 17.17 11.65
C GLU A 33 -19.24 16.02 10.66
N ILE A 34 -18.39 16.21 9.66
CA ILE A 34 -17.99 15.17 8.70
C ILE A 34 -17.30 14.01 9.43
N ASP A 35 -16.36 14.29 10.33
CA ASP A 35 -15.66 13.22 11.07
C ASP A 35 -16.65 12.43 11.92
N SER A 36 -17.55 13.11 12.64
CA SER A 36 -18.59 12.47 13.45
C SER A 36 -19.54 11.62 12.62
N ALA A 37 -19.99 12.12 11.46
CA ALA A 37 -20.90 11.43 10.56
C ALA A 37 -20.24 10.22 9.87
N THR A 38 -18.94 10.27 9.60
CA THR A 38 -18.22 9.22 8.85
C THR A 38 -17.47 8.22 9.73
N LYS A 39 -17.28 8.51 11.03
CA LYS A 39 -16.52 7.70 11.98
C LYS A 39 -16.91 6.22 11.94
N HIS A 40 -18.21 5.92 11.96
CA HIS A 40 -18.71 4.54 11.96
C HIS A 40 -18.38 3.79 10.66
N LYS A 41 -18.53 4.45 9.52
CA LYS A 41 -18.20 3.86 8.21
C LYS A 41 -16.69 3.64 8.07
N ARG A 42 -15.87 4.58 8.55
CA ARG A 42 -14.40 4.46 8.54
C ARG A 42 -13.94 3.26 9.36
N ILE A 43 -14.44 3.11 10.59
CA ILE A 43 -14.05 1.98 11.45
C ILE A 43 -14.50 0.64 10.86
N GLN A 44 -15.70 0.55 10.29
CA GLN A 44 -16.17 -0.66 9.61
C GLN A 44 -15.27 -1.04 8.44
N LYS A 45 -14.91 -0.08 7.57
CA LYS A 45 -14.05 -0.32 6.42
C LYS A 45 -12.67 -0.84 6.83
N VAL A 46 -12.06 -0.25 7.86
CA VAL A 46 -10.74 -0.68 8.32
C VAL A 46 -10.79 -2.06 8.98
N LYS A 47 -11.84 -2.37 9.76
CA LYS A 47 -12.06 -3.73 10.31
C LYS A 47 -12.20 -4.77 9.21
N GLN A 48 -13.01 -4.47 8.19
CA GLN A 48 -13.18 -5.35 7.05
C GLN A 48 -11.84 -5.61 6.35
N HIS A 49 -11.09 -4.55 6.04
CA HIS A 49 -9.78 -4.67 5.41
C HIS A 49 -8.79 -5.51 6.23
N TYR A 50 -8.80 -5.35 7.56
CA TYR A 50 -8.00 -6.19 8.45
C TYR A 50 -8.35 -7.67 8.33
N PHE A 51 -9.65 -8.02 8.39
CA PHE A 51 -10.05 -9.43 8.33
C PHE A 51 -9.75 -10.06 6.96
N GLU A 52 -9.97 -9.34 5.87
CA GLU A 52 -9.61 -9.77 4.51
C GLU A 52 -8.09 -10.02 4.41
N THR A 53 -7.29 -9.07 4.89
CA THR A 53 -5.82 -9.18 4.90
C THR A 53 -5.34 -10.34 5.78
N LYS A 54 -5.97 -10.55 6.93
CA LYS A 54 -5.66 -11.66 7.84
C LYS A 54 -5.92 -13.01 7.20
N GLU A 55 -7.04 -13.17 6.51
CA GLU A 55 -7.40 -14.40 5.80
C GLU A 55 -6.41 -14.69 4.66
N GLU A 56 -6.10 -13.67 3.85
CA GLU A 56 -5.09 -13.76 2.79
C GLU A 56 -3.71 -14.14 3.35
N CYS A 57 -3.27 -13.45 4.40
CA CYS A 57 -1.99 -13.71 5.05
C CYS A 57 -1.90 -15.13 5.59
N LEU A 58 -2.94 -15.63 6.26
CA LEU A 58 -2.96 -16.99 6.79
C LEU A 58 -2.85 -18.03 5.67
N LYS A 59 -3.64 -17.87 4.62
CA LYS A 59 -3.59 -18.76 3.46
C LYS A 59 -2.19 -18.80 2.85
N LEU A 60 -1.56 -17.64 2.67
CA LEU A 60 -0.23 -17.56 2.10
C LEU A 60 0.85 -18.17 3.01
N ILE A 61 0.72 -18.01 4.33
CA ILE A 61 1.60 -18.66 5.32
C ILE A 61 1.42 -20.19 5.28
N ASP A 62 0.20 -20.69 5.18
CA ASP A 62 -0.08 -22.13 5.09
C ASP A 62 0.52 -22.76 3.83
N GLU A 63 0.55 -22.03 2.72
CA GLU A 63 1.09 -22.52 1.45
C GLU A 63 2.61 -22.34 1.31
N ASN A 64 3.16 -21.20 1.76
CA ASN A 64 4.53 -20.76 1.43
C ASN A 64 5.30 -20.11 2.60
N GLY A 65 4.72 -20.09 3.80
CA GLY A 65 5.30 -19.43 4.97
C GLY A 65 6.34 -20.27 5.70
N ASN A 66 7.09 -19.62 6.59
CA ASN A 66 7.99 -20.27 7.55
C ASN A 66 7.53 -20.07 9.01
N ASP A 67 8.24 -20.71 9.95
CA ASP A 67 7.92 -20.64 11.38
C ASP A 67 7.98 -19.22 11.95
N HIS A 68 8.86 -18.37 11.43
CA HIS A 68 8.99 -16.99 11.89
C HIS A 68 7.75 -16.17 11.50
N GLU A 69 7.28 -16.25 10.26
CA GLU A 69 6.08 -15.55 9.81
C GLU A 69 4.83 -16.07 10.49
N ARG A 70 4.71 -17.40 10.67
CA ARG A 70 3.60 -17.99 11.41
C ARG A 70 3.58 -17.50 12.85
N LYS A 71 4.74 -17.40 13.49
CA LYS A 71 4.85 -16.83 14.84
C LYS A 71 4.42 -15.36 14.86
N THR A 72 4.95 -14.52 13.97
CA THR A 72 4.59 -13.10 13.91
C THR A 72 3.09 -12.90 13.66
N PHE A 73 2.50 -13.68 12.74
CA PHE A 73 1.06 -13.70 12.51
C PHE A 73 0.28 -14.06 13.78
N ASN A 74 0.66 -15.12 14.48
CA ASN A 74 0.00 -15.54 15.72
C ASN A 74 0.12 -14.48 16.82
N ASP A 75 1.27 -13.81 16.93
CA ASP A 75 1.49 -12.73 17.89
C ASP A 75 0.55 -11.54 17.62
N ILE A 76 0.31 -11.21 16.34
CA ILE A 76 -0.68 -10.19 15.93
C ILE A 76 -2.10 -10.64 16.30
N VAL A 77 -2.49 -11.86 15.93
CA VAL A 77 -3.84 -12.40 16.16
C VAL A 77 -4.14 -12.53 17.66
N SER A 78 -3.13 -12.86 18.48
CA SER A 78 -3.29 -12.92 19.94
C SER A 78 -3.69 -11.58 20.57
N GLN A 79 -3.38 -10.47 19.90
CA GLN A 79 -3.70 -9.10 20.34
C GLN A 79 -4.99 -8.57 19.69
N GLU A 80 -5.68 -9.36 18.85
CA GLU A 80 -6.81 -8.95 18.03
C GLU A 80 -7.93 -8.29 18.83
N GLU A 81 -8.40 -8.97 19.88
CA GLU A 81 -9.46 -8.45 20.74
C GLU A 81 -9.05 -7.11 21.38
N ALA A 82 -7.80 -7.00 21.82
CA ALA A 82 -7.29 -5.82 22.51
C ALA A 82 -7.31 -4.59 21.58
N PHE A 83 -6.78 -4.68 20.36
CA PHE A 83 -6.78 -3.52 19.46
C PHE A 83 -8.14 -3.27 18.82
N MET A 84 -8.96 -4.30 18.58
CA MET A 84 -10.32 -4.15 18.02
C MET A 84 -11.25 -3.42 18.98
N SER A 85 -11.10 -3.65 20.29
CA SER A 85 -11.90 -2.98 21.33
C SER A 85 -11.67 -1.47 21.39
N THR A 86 -10.49 -0.99 20.98
CA THR A 86 -10.14 0.44 21.00
C THR A 86 -10.97 1.27 20.01
N ASN A 87 -11.58 0.63 19.00
CA ASN A 87 -12.25 1.28 17.88
C ASN A 87 -11.42 2.41 17.24
N SER A 88 -10.09 2.30 17.29
CA SER A 88 -9.16 3.21 16.63
C SER A 88 -8.89 2.72 15.21
N PRO A 89 -9.33 3.45 14.16
CA PRO A 89 -9.03 3.06 12.78
C PRO A 89 -7.52 2.99 12.52
N ILE A 90 -6.74 3.88 13.13
CA ILE A 90 -5.28 3.93 12.96
C ILE A 90 -4.65 2.64 13.49
N LYS A 91 -5.00 2.22 14.73
CA LYS A 91 -4.43 1.01 15.34
C LYS A 91 -4.77 -0.26 14.57
N ILE A 92 -5.99 -0.37 14.04
CA ILE A 92 -6.40 -1.53 13.25
C ILE A 92 -5.66 -1.53 11.91
N HIS A 93 -5.49 -0.37 11.29
CA HIS A 93 -4.73 -0.23 10.05
C HIS A 93 -3.25 -0.60 10.23
N GLU A 94 -2.60 -0.16 11.31
CA GLU A 94 -1.22 -0.56 11.63
C GLU A 94 -1.08 -2.09 11.69
N LYS A 95 -2.07 -2.78 12.25
CA LYS A 95 -2.09 -4.25 12.27
C LYS A 95 -2.36 -4.88 10.90
N SER A 96 -3.15 -4.23 10.04
CA SER A 96 -3.25 -4.62 8.63
C SER A 96 -1.92 -4.48 7.91
N ASP A 97 -1.18 -3.38 8.14
CA ASP A 97 0.12 -3.13 7.51
C ASP A 97 1.17 -4.15 7.96
N GLU A 98 1.17 -4.54 9.23
CA GLU A 98 2.02 -5.62 9.74
C GLU A 98 1.74 -6.96 9.01
N LEU A 99 0.48 -7.30 8.77
CA LEU A 99 0.08 -8.49 8.00
C LEU A 99 0.47 -8.38 6.52
N GLN A 100 0.28 -7.20 5.91
CA GLN A 100 0.72 -6.93 4.53
C GLN A 100 2.23 -7.07 4.38
N SER A 101 3.01 -6.66 5.39
CA SER A 101 4.47 -6.87 5.37
C SER A 101 4.83 -8.36 5.31
N ILE A 102 4.13 -9.22 6.06
CA ILE A 102 4.32 -10.67 6.00
C ILE A 102 3.96 -11.19 4.59
N ILE A 103 2.83 -10.75 4.03
CA ILE A 103 2.40 -11.11 2.67
C ILE A 103 3.49 -10.75 1.66
N GLY A 104 3.98 -9.51 1.70
CA GLY A 104 5.04 -9.02 0.82
C GLY A 104 6.32 -9.85 0.94
N GLN A 105 6.74 -10.17 2.17
CA GLN A 105 7.92 -11.02 2.40
C GLN A 105 7.77 -12.40 1.78
N ILE A 106 6.61 -13.06 1.92
CA ILE A 106 6.39 -14.39 1.34
C ILE A 106 6.33 -14.30 -0.18
N ASN A 107 5.60 -13.33 -0.72
CA ASN A 107 5.44 -13.10 -2.14
C ASN A 107 6.76 -12.91 -2.89
N TRP A 108 7.73 -12.20 -2.31
CA TRP A 108 9.06 -12.07 -2.92
C TRP A 108 9.81 -13.41 -3.07
N ARG A 109 9.28 -14.51 -2.55
CA ARG A 109 9.87 -15.86 -2.60
C ARG A 109 9.04 -16.84 -3.40
N THR A 110 7.85 -16.44 -3.85
CA THR A 110 6.96 -17.31 -4.61
C THR A 110 7.24 -17.16 -6.11
N PRO A 111 7.35 -18.28 -6.85
CA PRO A 111 7.63 -18.25 -8.29
C PRO A 111 6.63 -17.42 -9.10
N ASP A 112 5.35 -17.55 -8.79
CA ASP A 112 4.27 -16.89 -9.52
C ASP A 112 4.34 -15.37 -9.40
N PHE A 113 4.64 -14.88 -8.19
CA PHE A 113 4.83 -13.45 -7.94
C PHE A 113 6.05 -12.93 -8.69
N LEU A 114 7.20 -13.59 -8.54
CA LEU A 114 8.45 -13.17 -9.17
C LEU A 114 8.33 -13.14 -10.70
N THR A 115 7.65 -14.12 -11.28
CA THR A 115 7.40 -14.20 -12.73
C THR A 115 6.42 -13.10 -13.18
N SER A 116 5.39 -12.80 -12.39
CA SER A 116 4.43 -11.74 -12.67
C SER A 116 5.09 -10.36 -12.65
N ILE A 117 5.91 -10.06 -11.63
CA ILE A 117 6.72 -8.84 -11.55
C ILE A 117 7.65 -8.74 -12.75
N PHE A 118 8.38 -9.81 -13.07
CA PHE A 118 9.31 -9.82 -14.20
C PHE A 118 8.61 -9.50 -15.53
N ASN A 119 7.45 -10.12 -15.78
CA ASN A 119 6.67 -9.87 -16.99
C ASN A 119 6.14 -8.44 -17.08
N TRP A 120 5.71 -7.86 -15.96
CA TRP A 120 5.33 -6.46 -15.91
C TRP A 120 6.52 -5.54 -16.22
N LEU A 121 7.67 -5.75 -15.56
CA LEU A 121 8.90 -4.98 -15.79
C LEU A 121 9.39 -5.05 -17.24
N LYS A 122 9.27 -6.23 -17.86
CA LYS A 122 9.56 -6.42 -19.28
C LYS A 122 8.66 -5.56 -20.16
N GLY A 123 7.38 -5.41 -19.83
CA GLY A 123 6.45 -4.52 -20.53
C GLY A 123 6.76 -3.03 -20.33
N GLU A 124 7.36 -2.69 -19.19
CA GLU A 124 7.75 -1.32 -18.83
C GLU A 124 9.16 -0.95 -19.31
N GLN A 125 9.86 -1.84 -20.01
CA GLN A 125 11.26 -1.65 -20.45
C GLN A 125 11.48 -0.27 -21.10
N THR A 126 10.58 0.17 -21.99
CA THR A 126 10.74 1.42 -22.75
C THR A 126 10.73 2.67 -21.88
N LYS A 127 10.25 2.58 -20.64
CA LYS A 127 10.22 3.69 -19.69
C LYS A 127 11.48 3.74 -18.80
N MET A 128 12.31 2.70 -18.82
CA MET A 128 13.49 2.61 -17.97
C MET A 128 14.59 3.62 -18.37
N ASN A 129 15.30 4.14 -17.38
CA ASN A 129 16.32 5.17 -17.55
C ASN A 129 17.56 4.64 -18.31
N ASP A 130 17.89 3.35 -18.17
CA ASP A 130 18.97 2.68 -18.89
C ASP A 130 18.43 1.51 -19.72
N GLN A 131 18.30 1.73 -21.03
CA GLN A 131 17.78 0.74 -21.97
C GLN A 131 18.74 -0.43 -22.20
N THR A 132 20.05 -0.19 -22.13
CA THR A 132 21.08 -1.22 -22.36
C THR A 132 21.08 -2.20 -21.19
N GLN A 133 21.11 -1.66 -19.97
CA GLN A 133 21.06 -2.47 -18.76
C GLN A 133 19.73 -3.21 -18.64
N ALA A 134 18.60 -2.54 -18.94
CA ALA A 134 17.29 -3.17 -18.94
C ALA A 134 17.21 -4.36 -19.91
N LYS A 135 17.72 -4.20 -21.13
CA LYS A 135 17.77 -5.30 -22.12
C LYS A 135 18.60 -6.47 -21.61
N SER A 136 19.79 -6.20 -21.06
CA SER A 136 20.66 -7.24 -20.51
C SER A 136 20.00 -8.01 -19.36
N LEU A 137 19.34 -7.31 -18.43
CA LEU A 137 18.61 -7.92 -17.32
C LEU A 137 17.40 -8.73 -17.79
N ILE A 138 16.66 -8.26 -18.80
CA ILE A 138 15.53 -8.99 -19.38
C ILE A 138 15.99 -10.27 -20.07
N ASP A 139 17.07 -10.22 -20.85
CA ASP A 139 17.58 -11.40 -21.53
C ASP A 139 18.12 -12.44 -20.53
N ALA A 140 18.81 -12.00 -19.48
CA ALA A 140 19.18 -12.87 -18.36
C ALA A 140 17.95 -13.44 -17.63
N GLY A 141 16.93 -12.60 -17.41
CA GLY A 141 15.71 -12.99 -16.71
C GLY A 141 14.92 -14.10 -17.42
N LYS A 142 14.88 -14.09 -18.77
CA LYS A 142 14.25 -15.16 -19.55
C LYS A 142 14.89 -16.53 -19.25
N PHE A 143 16.22 -16.60 -19.27
CA PHE A 143 16.95 -17.84 -18.96
C PHE A 143 16.76 -18.26 -17.49
N VAL A 144 16.73 -17.29 -16.58
CA VAL A 144 16.54 -17.54 -15.15
C VAL A 144 15.14 -18.09 -14.85
N VAL A 145 14.11 -17.62 -15.55
CA VAL A 145 12.75 -18.20 -15.48
C VAL A 145 12.74 -19.63 -16.02
N GLU A 146 13.37 -19.90 -17.16
CA GLU A 146 13.45 -21.24 -17.75
C GLU A 146 14.19 -22.24 -16.85
N SER A 147 15.26 -21.79 -16.19
CA SER A 147 16.04 -22.59 -15.24
C SER A 147 15.45 -22.64 -13.83
N GLN A 148 14.30 -21.99 -13.60
CA GLN A 148 13.60 -21.93 -12.32
C GLN A 148 14.48 -21.42 -11.15
N ASN A 149 15.42 -20.53 -11.44
CA ASN A 149 16.28 -19.94 -10.42
C ASN A 149 15.61 -18.69 -9.82
N TRP A 150 14.74 -18.90 -8.84
CA TRP A 150 13.90 -17.85 -8.26
C TRP A 150 14.68 -16.79 -7.48
N ASP A 151 15.76 -17.18 -6.79
CA ASP A 151 16.61 -16.22 -6.08
C ASP A 151 17.27 -15.24 -7.06
N ARG A 152 17.77 -15.76 -8.19
CA ARG A 152 18.33 -14.89 -9.24
C ARG A 152 17.25 -14.05 -9.92
N LEU A 153 16.03 -14.57 -10.06
CA LEU A 153 14.91 -13.81 -10.65
C LEU A 153 14.54 -12.62 -9.76
N ARG A 154 14.55 -12.81 -8.43
CA ARG A 154 14.35 -11.73 -7.45
C ARG A 154 15.40 -10.62 -7.64
N GLU A 155 16.67 -10.97 -7.74
CA GLU A 155 17.75 -9.99 -7.97
C GLU A 155 17.56 -9.22 -9.28
N ILE A 156 17.19 -9.91 -10.35
CA ILE A 156 16.90 -9.28 -11.65
C ILE A 156 15.71 -8.34 -11.55
N ASN A 157 14.65 -8.74 -10.84
CA ASN A 157 13.48 -7.89 -10.61
C ASN A 157 13.88 -6.61 -9.87
N PHE A 158 14.68 -6.69 -8.80
CA PHE A 158 15.19 -5.49 -8.12
C PHE A 158 16.05 -4.62 -9.03
N GLY A 159 16.93 -5.23 -9.84
CA GLY A 159 17.73 -4.49 -10.81
C GLY A 159 16.87 -3.72 -11.82
N LEU A 160 15.84 -4.36 -12.38
CA LEU A 160 14.90 -3.73 -13.31
C LEU A 160 14.05 -2.63 -12.64
N LEU A 161 13.66 -2.84 -11.38
CA LEU A 161 12.94 -1.85 -10.59
C LEU A 161 13.77 -0.58 -10.39
N ASP A 162 15.06 -0.70 -10.15
CA ASP A 162 15.97 0.45 -9.99
C ASP A 162 16.16 1.26 -11.26
N LEU A 163 15.88 0.68 -12.43
CA LEU A 163 15.92 1.37 -13.70
C LEU A 163 14.65 2.17 -14.01
N LEU A 164 13.56 1.98 -13.26
CA LEU A 164 12.33 2.74 -13.48
C LEU A 164 12.53 4.24 -13.13
N PRO A 165 11.83 5.16 -13.81
CA PRO A 165 11.81 6.57 -13.45
C PRO A 165 11.33 6.80 -12.01
N ARG A 166 11.78 7.89 -11.38
CA ARG A 166 11.28 8.29 -10.07
C ARG A 166 9.75 8.46 -10.11
N GLY A 167 9.04 7.86 -9.16
CA GLY A 167 7.57 7.83 -9.11
C GLY A 167 6.90 6.67 -9.86
N ALA A 168 7.61 5.94 -10.73
CA ALA A 168 7.04 4.74 -11.35
C ALA A 168 6.97 3.54 -10.38
N LYS A 169 7.85 3.52 -9.37
CA LYS A 169 7.83 2.49 -8.30
C LYS A 169 6.55 2.51 -7.48
N GLU A 170 5.90 3.67 -7.33
CA GLU A 170 4.61 3.81 -6.62
C GLU A 170 3.44 3.15 -7.38
N GLN A 171 3.60 2.86 -8.67
CA GLN A 171 2.59 2.13 -9.44
C GLN A 171 2.62 0.63 -9.19
N ILE A 172 3.69 0.09 -8.59
CA ILE A 172 3.86 -1.34 -8.31
C ILE A 172 2.87 -1.79 -7.25
N THR A 173 2.74 -0.99 -6.19
CA THR A 173 1.80 -1.23 -5.09
C THR A 173 0.35 -1.15 -5.54
N THR A 174 0.06 -0.30 -6.53
CA THR A 174 -1.33 -0.04 -6.97
C THR A 174 -1.78 -0.95 -8.13
N LYS A 175 -0.90 -1.30 -9.07
CA LYS A 175 -1.29 -2.03 -10.30
C LYS A 175 -1.17 -3.54 -10.20
N ILE A 176 -0.33 -4.05 -9.31
CA ILE A 176 -0.05 -5.48 -9.25
C ILE A 176 -0.65 -6.13 -7.99
N GLY A 177 -1.42 -5.38 -7.20
CA GLY A 177 -2.05 -5.89 -5.96
C GLY A 177 -1.04 -6.34 -4.91
N PHE A 178 0.21 -5.91 -5.05
CA PHE A 178 1.31 -6.35 -4.23
C PHE A 178 1.62 -5.24 -3.23
N GLY A 179 1.09 -5.37 -2.01
CA GLY A 179 1.55 -4.59 -0.87
C GLY A 179 3.05 -4.81 -0.70
N LEU A 180 3.83 -3.78 -1.03
CA LEU A 180 5.23 -3.63 -0.62
C LEU A 180 5.26 -2.82 0.67
#